data_AF-A0AAV8XKQ7-F1
#
_entry.id   AF-A0AAV8XKQ7-F1
#
_cell.length_a   1.000
_cell.length_b   1.000
_cell.length_c   1.000
_cell.angle_alpha   90.00
_cell.angle_beta   90.00
_cell.angle_gamma   90.00
#
_symmetry.space_group_name_H-M   'P 1'
#
loop_
_entity.id
_entity.type
_entity.pdbx_description
1 polymer ?
#
loop_
_entity_poly.entity_id
_entity_poly.type
_entity_poly.pdbx_seq_one_letter_code
_entity_poly.pdbx_strand_id
1 'polypeptide(L)'
;MALEYERSDMTRRLSILLGELLYIQSQIQDGAESTTDHDFYVRPSELFDNDIFAEELADIICIALAELPTTLSISNLTETLLHVHNGPAVICRLVANFPDCFREGKW
;
A
#
# COMPACT_ATOMS: atom_id res chain seq x y z
N MET A 1 -11.92 6.95 -7.48
CA MET A 1 -11.24 5.67 -7.78
C MET A 1 -11.98 4.43 -7.29
N ALA A 2 -12.61 4.46 -6.10
CA ALA A 2 -13.34 3.30 -5.55
C ALA A 2 -14.46 2.74 -6.47
N LEU A 3 -15.26 3.60 -7.09
CA LEU A 3 -16.35 3.18 -7.99
C LEU A 3 -15.82 2.54 -9.31
N GLU A 4 -14.65 2.97 -9.77
CA GLU A 4 -14.00 2.38 -10.95
C GLU A 4 -13.42 1.01 -10.63
N TYR A 5 -12.85 0.84 -9.43
CA TYR A 5 -12.39 -0.44 -8.91
C TYR A 5 -13.54 -1.46 -8.83
N GLU A 6 -14.67 -1.07 -8.23
CA GLU A 6 -15.84 -1.94 -8.06
C GLU A 6 -16.36 -2.50 -9.39
N ARG A 7 -16.40 -1.67 -10.44
CA ARG A 7 -16.94 -2.03 -11.76
C ARG A 7 -15.93 -2.74 -12.68
N SER A 8 -14.68 -2.90 -12.24
CA SER A 8 -13.59 -3.43 -13.05
C SER A 8 -13.40 -4.94 -12.87
N ASP A 9 -12.88 -5.59 -13.91
CA ASP A 9 -12.35 -6.95 -13.86
C ASP A 9 -11.05 -7.03 -13.06
N MET A 10 -10.63 -8.25 -12.69
CA MET A 10 -9.49 -8.47 -11.78
C MET A 10 -8.18 -7.87 -12.28
N THR A 11 -7.91 -7.94 -13.59
CA THR A 11 -6.69 -7.38 -14.17
C THR A 11 -6.70 -5.86 -14.05
N ARG A 12 -7.84 -5.22 -14.31
CA ARG A 12 -7.99 -3.77 -14.19
C ARG A 12 -7.97 -3.31 -12.73
N ARG A 13 -8.53 -4.09 -11.80
CA ARG A 13 -8.44 -3.85 -10.35
C ARG A 13 -6.98 -3.82 -9.86
N LEU A 14 -6.18 -4.80 -10.29
CA LEU A 14 -4.76 -4.85 -9.97
C LEU A 14 -4.01 -3.62 -10.53
N SER A 15 -4.28 -3.24 -11.78
CA SER A 15 -3.68 -2.03 -12.37
C SER A 15 -4.04 -0.75 -11.61
N ILE A 16 -5.30 -0.61 -11.16
CA ILE A 16 -5.75 0.53 -10.36
C ILE A 16 -5.03 0.54 -9.01
N LEU A 17 -4.97 -0.61 -8.33
CA LEU A 17 -4.29 -0.76 -7.04
C LEU A 17 -2.81 -0.40 -7.14
N LEU A 18 -2.09 -0.96 -8.13
CA LEU A 18 -0.68 -0.67 -8.33
C LEU A 18 -0.45 0.80 -8.69
N GLY A 19 -1.31 1.38 -9.54
CA GLY A 19 -1.23 2.79 -9.89
C GLY A 19 -1.37 3.70 -8.67
N GLU A 20 -2.33 3.41 -7.79
CA GLU A 20 -2.54 4.16 -6.57
C GLU A 20 -1.37 4.00 -5.59
N LEU A 21 -0.87 2.78 -5.42
CA LEU A 21 0.24 2.49 -4.53
C LEU A 21 1.52 3.21 -4.97
N LEU A 22 1.86 3.13 -6.26
CA LEU A 22 3.02 3.82 -6.83
C LEU A 22 2.86 5.35 -6.79
N TYR A 23 1.63 5.86 -6.95
CA TYR A 23 1.35 7.28 -6.82
C TYR A 23 1.61 7.78 -5.39
N ILE A 24 1.14 7.05 -4.37
CA ILE A 24 1.41 7.41 -2.96
C ILE A 24 2.91 7.34 -2.67
N GLN A 25 3.62 6.33 -3.17
CA GLN A 25 5.08 6.23 -3.05
C GLN A 25 5.80 7.45 -3.66
N SER A 26 5.37 7.88 -4.85
CA SER A 26 5.91 9.08 -5.50
C SER A 26 5.70 10.32 -4.63
N GLN A 27 4.50 10.50 -4.07
CA GLN A 27 4.21 11.62 -3.18
C GLN A 27 5.08 11.60 -1.92
N ILE A 28 5.39 10.40 -1.41
CA ILE A 28 6.23 10.24 -0.23
C ILE A 28 7.67 10.65 -0.51
N GLN A 29 8.20 10.19 -1.63
CA GLN A 29 9.55 10.50 -2.06
C GLN A 29 9.73 12.01 -2.29
N ASP A 30 8.78 12.66 -2.96
CA ASP A 30 8.82 14.11 -3.23
C ASP A 30 8.74 14.93 -1.93
N GLY A 31 7.94 14.50 -0.95
CA GLY A 31 7.81 15.21 0.32
C GLY A 31 9.01 15.03 1.28
N ALA A 32 9.77 13.94 1.16
CA ALA A 32 10.97 13.70 1.94
C ALA A 32 12.14 14.64 1.56
N GLU A 33 12.15 15.14 0.31
CA GLU A 33 13.17 16.09 -0.16
C GLU A 33 12.91 17.53 0.32
N SER A 34 11.66 17.86 0.70
CA SER A 34 11.32 19.14 1.31
C SER A 34 11.65 19.17 2.80
N THR A 35 12.89 19.55 3.13
CA THR A 35 13.44 19.71 4.51
C THR A 35 12.78 20.77 5.40
N THR A 36 11.65 21.34 4.98
CA THR A 36 10.88 22.29 5.78
C THR A 36 9.77 21.54 6.48
N ASP A 37 9.64 21.77 7.79
CA ASP A 37 8.66 21.33 8.81
C ASP A 37 7.16 21.53 8.44
N HIS A 38 6.83 21.51 7.15
CA HIS A 38 5.48 21.62 6.64
C HIS A 38 4.89 20.22 6.57
N ASP A 39 3.89 19.99 7.41
CA ASP A 39 2.97 18.85 7.43
C ASP A 39 2.96 18.08 6.10
N PHE A 40 3.64 16.94 6.11
CA PHE A 40 3.69 16.01 4.99
C PHE A 40 2.26 15.54 4.69
N TYR A 41 1.63 16.19 3.72
CA TYR A 41 0.23 15.94 3.37
C TYR A 41 0.16 14.93 2.23
N VAL A 42 0.05 13.66 2.58
CA VAL A 42 -0.37 12.63 1.62
C VAL A 42 -1.86 12.81 1.37
N ARG A 43 -2.26 12.89 0.09
CA ARG A 43 -3.69 12.96 -0.24
C ARG A 43 -4.40 11.70 0.27
N PRO A 44 -5.61 11.82 0.84
CA PRO A 44 -6.42 10.66 1.21
C PRO A 44 -6.68 9.80 -0.03
N SER A 45 -6.56 8.49 0.13
CA SER A 45 -6.79 7.54 -0.95
C SER A 45 -8.19 6.98 -0.81
N GLU A 46 -9.10 7.34 -1.72
CA GLU A 46 -10.46 6.82 -1.73
C GLU A 46 -10.52 5.27 -1.78
N LEU A 47 -9.47 4.62 -2.29
CA LEU A 47 -9.38 3.17 -2.38
C LEU A 47 -8.96 2.55 -1.04
N PHE A 48 -7.86 3.04 -0.46
CA PHE A 48 -7.33 2.54 0.81
C PHE A 48 -8.10 3.05 2.03
N ASP A 49 -8.86 4.13 1.91
CA ASP A 49 -9.70 4.68 2.99
C ASP A 49 -11.11 4.04 3.02
N ASN A 50 -11.40 3.11 2.10
CA ASN A 50 -12.67 2.39 2.07
C ASN A 50 -12.52 1.00 2.71
N ASP A 51 -13.11 0.85 3.90
CA ASP A 51 -13.01 -0.36 4.72
C ASP A 51 -13.53 -1.63 4.03
N ILE A 52 -14.48 -1.49 3.10
CA ILE A 52 -15.07 -2.61 2.36
C ILE A 52 -14.00 -3.32 1.51
N PHE A 53 -13.06 -2.56 0.96
CA PHE A 53 -12.01 -3.10 0.09
C PHE A 53 -10.77 -3.53 0.86
N ALA A 54 -10.61 -3.18 2.14
CA ALA A 54 -9.37 -3.42 2.90
C ALA A 54 -8.93 -4.89 2.92
N GLU A 55 -9.86 -5.84 2.89
CA GLU A 55 -9.57 -7.28 2.81
C GLU A 55 -9.12 -7.70 1.43
N GLU A 56 -9.90 -7.35 0.41
CA GLU A 56 -9.58 -7.65 -0.97
C GLU A 56 -8.23 -7.05 -1.39
N LEU A 57 -7.97 -5.79 -1.00
CA LEU A 57 -6.71 -5.11 -1.28
C LEU A 57 -5.53 -5.85 -0.64
N ALA A 58 -5.67 -6.32 0.60
CA ALA A 58 -4.61 -7.06 1.28
C ALA A 58 -4.27 -8.36 0.56
N ASP A 59 -5.27 -9.12 0.11
CA ASP A 59 -5.07 -10.37 -0.62
C ASP A 59 -4.37 -10.12 -1.96
N ILE A 60 -4.81 -9.11 -2.71
CA ILE A 60 -4.20 -8.74 -4.00
C ILE A 60 -2.76 -8.27 -3.81
N ILE A 61 -2.48 -7.47 -2.76
CA ILE A 61 -1.12 -7.03 -2.43
C ILE A 61 -0.24 -8.23 -2.08
N CYS A 62 -0.75 -9.20 -1.32
CA CYS A 62 0.02 -10.41 -1.00
C CYS A 62 0.42 -11.17 -2.27
N ILE A 63 -0.53 -11.37 -3.19
CA ILE A 63 -0.27 -12.00 -4.48
C ILE A 63 0.76 -11.18 -5.28
N ALA A 64 0.57 -9.87 -5.37
CA ALA A 64 1.46 -8.99 -6.11
C ALA A 64 2.89 -9.00 -5.54
N LEU A 65 3.08 -9.05 -4.22
CA LEU A 65 4.39 -9.17 -3.59
C LEU A 65 5.08 -10.50 -3.93
N ALA A 66 4.34 -11.60 -3.97
CA ALA A 66 4.88 -12.91 -4.33
C ALA A 66 5.27 -12.98 -5.82
N GLU A 67 4.46 -12.39 -6.70
CA GLU A 67 4.65 -12.46 -8.15
C GLU A 67 5.61 -11.38 -8.70
N LEU A 68 5.72 -10.23 -8.03
CA LEU A 68 6.50 -9.06 -8.50
C LEU A 68 7.58 -8.60 -7.49
N PRO A 69 8.47 -9.49 -7.02
CA PRO A 69 9.45 -9.15 -5.97
C PRO A 69 10.52 -8.14 -6.42
N THR A 70 10.70 -7.95 -7.73
CA THR A 70 11.63 -6.95 -8.28
C THR A 70 11.03 -5.54 -8.31
N THR A 71 9.71 -5.44 -8.28
CA THR A 71 8.97 -4.17 -8.41
C THR A 71 8.45 -3.71 -7.05
N LEU A 72 7.94 -4.65 -6.25
CA LEU A 72 7.37 -4.38 -4.93
C LEU A 72 8.31 -4.91 -3.85
N SER A 73 8.74 -4.03 -2.96
CA SER A 73 9.43 -4.41 -1.74
C SER A 73 8.49 -4.30 -0.55
N ILE A 74 8.51 -5.28 0.34
CA ILE A 74 7.66 -5.26 1.54
C ILE A 74 7.96 -4.05 2.43
N SER A 75 9.22 -3.58 2.46
CA SER A 75 9.63 -2.39 3.21
C SER A 75 8.97 -1.13 2.67
N ASN A 76 9.12 -0.85 1.38
CA ASN A 76 8.56 0.35 0.76
C ASN A 76 7.03 0.30 0.81
N LEU A 77 6.44 -0.89 0.66
CA LEU A 77 5.00 -1.06 0.71
C LEU A 77 4.45 -0.82 2.12
N THR A 78 5.14 -1.32 3.15
CA THR A 78 4.77 -1.03 4.55
C THR A 78 4.86 0.45 4.84
N GLU A 79 5.94 1.12 4.41
CA GLU A 79 6.10 2.57 4.55
C GLU A 79 4.96 3.34 3.87
N THR A 80 4.60 2.96 2.65
CA THR A 80 3.47 3.53 1.91
C THR A 80 2.16 3.39 2.68
N LEU A 81 1.90 2.19 3.21
CA LEU A 81 0.68 1.89 3.93
C LEU A 81 0.56 2.66 5.25
N LEU A 82 1.66 3.11 5.86
CA LEU A 82 1.57 3.96 7.08
C LEU A 82 0.85 5.29 6.85
N HIS A 83 0.68 5.70 5.59
CA HIS A 83 0.05 6.97 5.23
C HIS A 83 -1.42 6.87 4.83
N VAL A 84 -2.04 5.68 4.86
CA VAL A 84 -3.46 5.48 4.49
C VAL A 84 -4.27 4.91 5.63
N HIS A 85 -5.58 5.16 5.66
CA HIS A 85 -6.43 4.83 6.82
C HIS A 85 -6.42 3.33 7.16
N ASN A 86 -6.65 2.46 6.18
CA ASN A 86 -6.66 1.01 6.40
C ASN A 86 -5.27 0.36 6.32
N GLY A 87 -4.22 1.16 6.20
CA GLY A 87 -2.85 0.69 6.06
C GLY A 87 -2.39 -0.26 7.17
N PRO A 88 -2.58 0.06 8.46
CA PRO A 88 -2.23 -0.84 9.56
C PRO A 88 -2.91 -2.21 9.46
N ALA A 89 -4.18 -2.26 9.07
CA ALA A 89 -4.91 -3.52 8.90
C ALA A 89 -4.34 -4.36 7.75
N VAL A 90 -3.95 -3.72 6.64
CA VAL A 90 -3.28 -4.38 5.52
C VAL A 90 -1.91 -4.90 5.94
N ILE A 91 -1.11 -4.10 6.68
CA ILE A 91 0.21 -4.50 7.19
C ILE A 91 0.11 -5.74 8.08
N CYS A 92 -0.87 -5.79 8.99
CA CYS A 92 -1.09 -6.98 9.83
C CYS A 92 -1.32 -8.24 9.00
N ARG A 93 -2.08 -8.15 7.90
CA ARG A 93 -2.28 -9.28 6.97
C ARG A 93 -1.03 -9.63 6.19
N LEU A 94 -0.22 -8.65 5.80
CA LEU A 94 1.07 -8.91 5.14
C LEU A 94 2.00 -9.71 6.05
N VAL A 95 2.14 -9.30 7.31
CA VAL A 95 2.97 -10.03 8.29
C VAL A 95 2.43 -11.44 8.53
N ALA A 96 1.10 -11.61 8.58
CA ALA A 96 0.48 -12.93 8.72
C ALA A 96 0.76 -13.85 7.53
N ASN A 97 0.83 -13.31 6.30
CA ASN A 97 1.10 -14.07 5.08
C ASN A 97 2.61 -14.26 4.81
N PHE A 98 3.45 -13.33 5.26
CA PHE A 98 4.91 -13.33 5.09
C PHE A 98 5.63 -13.18 6.43
N PRO A 99 5.53 -14.18 7.33
CA PRO A 99 6.09 -14.06 8.68
C PRO A 99 7.61 -13.87 8.68
N ASP A 100 8.31 -14.42 7.68
CA ASP A 100 9.77 -14.31 7.54
C ASP A 100 10.26 -12.89 7.25
N CYS A 101 9.36 -12.02 6.76
CA CYS A 101 9.66 -10.61 6.50
C CYS A 101 9.69 -9.77 7.77
N PHE A 102 9.04 -10.21 8.86
CA PHE A 102 9.14 -9.56 10.15
C PHE A 102 10.31 -10.16 10.93
N ARG A 103 11.37 -9.37 11.08
CA ARG A 103 12.52 -9.73 11.92
C ARG A 103 12.50 -8.85 13.16
N GLU A 104 12.08 -9.41 14.28
CA GLU A 104 12.28 -8.79 15.58
C GLU A 104 13.80 -8.69 15.81
N GLY A 105 14.34 -7.48 15.65
CA GLY A 105 15.72 -7.18 15.97
C GLY A 105 15.92 -7.43 17.46
N LYS A 106 16.83 -8.34 17.82
CA LYS A 106 17.37 -8.35 19.18
C LYS A 106 18.14 -7.05 19.37
N TRP A 107 17.51 -6.11 20.07
CA TRP A 107 18.13 -4.88 20.56
C TRP A 107 19.16 -5.19 21.65
#